data_AF-A0A4D7DRV7-F1
#
_entry.id   AF-A0A4D7DRV7-F1
#
_cell.length_a   1.000
_cell.length_b   1.000
_cell.length_c   1.000
_cell.angle_alpha   90.00
_cell.angle_beta   90.00
_cell.angle_gamma   90.00
#
_symmetry.space_group_name_H-M   'P 1'
#
loop_
_entity.id
_entity.type
_entity.pdbx_description
1 polymer ?
#
loop_
_entity_poly.entity_id
_entity_poly.type
_entity_poly.pdbx_seq_one_letter_code
_entity_poly.pdbx_strand_id
1 'polypeptide(L)'
;MTNSAPSFGVRGRLTPNAPLAPLVWFKSGGAAQWLFEPKDTDDLCAFLRDLDPAVPVMALGLGSNLIVRDGGVPGVVVRLGKAFAKVARVDAVTLDCGGGASGILVSSTARDAGIAGLEFLRSIPGTVGGFCRMNGGAYGSEVKDVMVDCDVVLRSGERVTLPVADLGYTYRHSELPEGAIVIGARFRGRPGDPAAIQAEMDRISAAREASQPLRSKTGGSTFKNPDGAKAWELVDRAGCRGLTVGGAQVSEKHTNFLINTGTASSADIEALGEEVRRRVKEQSGVELQWEIQRVGKP
;
A
#
# COMPACT_ATOMS: atom_id res chain seq x y z
N MET A 1 10.54 23.49 19.85
CA MET A 1 9.56 23.79 18.78
C MET A 1 8.26 23.17 19.23
N THR A 2 7.22 23.99 19.37
CA THR A 2 6.05 23.73 20.23
C THR A 2 5.18 22.61 19.69
N ASN A 3 4.84 21.67 20.59
CA ASN A 3 3.97 20.51 20.39
C ASN A 3 2.47 20.91 20.35
N SER A 4 2.17 22.14 19.92
CA SER A 4 0.82 22.68 19.87
C SER A 4 0.05 22.00 18.75
N ALA A 5 -1.08 21.39 19.09
CA ALA A 5 -2.04 20.89 18.13
C ALA A 5 -2.33 21.98 17.10
N PRO A 6 -2.40 21.65 15.80
CA PRO A 6 -2.97 22.57 14.85
C PRO A 6 -4.39 22.91 15.34
N SER A 7 -4.68 24.18 15.63
CA SER A 7 -5.99 24.60 16.15
C SER A 7 -7.01 24.62 15.00
N PHE A 8 -7.23 23.48 14.37
CA PHE A 8 -8.20 23.33 13.30
C PHE A 8 -9.43 22.62 13.86
N GLY A 9 -10.59 23.26 13.75
CA GLY A 9 -11.85 22.57 13.91
C GLY A 9 -11.99 21.55 12.78
N VAL A 10 -11.66 20.28 13.05
CA VAL A 10 -11.90 19.18 12.11
C VAL A 10 -13.27 18.56 12.36
N ARG A 11 -13.93 18.08 11.31
CA ARG A 11 -15.20 17.32 11.45
C ARG A 11 -14.93 15.83 11.67
N GLY A 12 -13.82 15.34 11.14
CA GLY A 12 -13.28 14.01 11.38
C GLY A 12 -12.59 13.89 12.73
N ARG A 13 -11.70 12.90 12.85
CA ARG A 13 -10.94 12.66 14.09
C ARG A 13 -9.47 12.99 13.87
N LEU A 14 -8.91 13.80 14.75
CA LEU A 14 -7.48 14.11 14.82
C LEU A 14 -6.94 13.58 16.16
N THR A 15 -6.01 12.64 16.14
CA THR A 15 -5.48 11.96 17.33
C THR A 15 -3.98 12.21 17.46
N PRO A 16 -3.51 12.84 18.57
CA PRO A 16 -2.08 13.01 18.82
C PRO A 16 -1.43 11.69 19.23
N ASN A 17 -0.15 11.52 18.89
CA ASN A 17 0.66 10.38 19.32
C ASN A 17 -0.04 9.02 19.08
N ALA A 18 -0.67 8.88 17.92
CA ALA A 18 -1.51 7.73 17.60
C ALA A 18 -0.63 6.53 17.21
N PRO A 19 -0.74 5.37 17.87
CA PRO A 19 0.09 4.20 17.57
C PRO A 19 -0.21 3.67 16.16
N LEU A 20 0.83 3.53 15.32
CA LEU A 20 0.68 3.03 13.95
C LEU A 20 0.85 1.52 13.83
N ALA A 21 1.57 0.87 14.76
CA ALA A 21 1.76 -0.58 14.75
C ALA A 21 0.43 -1.38 14.57
N PRO A 22 -0.69 -1.06 15.26
CA PRO A 22 -1.96 -1.77 15.04
C PRO A 22 -2.54 -1.59 13.63
N LEU A 23 -2.16 -0.51 12.92
CA LEU A 23 -2.71 -0.10 11.64
C LEU A 23 -1.92 -0.59 10.42
N VAL A 24 -0.69 -1.07 10.62
CA VAL A 24 0.16 -1.65 9.55
C VAL A 24 0.22 -3.17 9.63
N TRP A 25 0.73 -3.82 8.60
CA TRP A 25 0.70 -5.28 8.50
C TRP A 25 1.79 -5.99 9.31
N PHE A 26 2.98 -5.39 9.39
CA PHE A 26 4.07 -5.92 10.23
C PHE A 26 3.76 -5.86 11.74
N LYS A 27 2.75 -5.09 12.17
CA LYS A 27 2.42 -4.89 13.58
C LYS A 27 3.60 -4.38 14.43
N SER A 28 4.44 -3.54 13.83
CA SER A 28 5.60 -2.88 14.44
C SER A 28 5.62 -1.39 14.05
N GLY A 29 6.46 -0.61 14.73
CA GLY A 29 6.67 0.81 14.47
C GLY A 29 6.08 1.76 15.49
N GLY A 30 6.59 2.99 15.48
CA GLY A 30 6.21 4.05 16.41
C GLY A 30 4.85 4.69 16.13
N ALA A 31 4.59 5.81 16.81
CA ALA A 31 3.36 6.58 16.66
C ALA A 31 3.45 7.59 15.51
N ALA A 32 2.30 7.95 14.94
CA ALA A 32 2.18 9.20 14.20
C ALA A 32 2.16 10.36 15.20
N GLN A 33 2.83 11.46 14.86
CA GLN A 33 2.68 12.69 15.62
C GLN A 33 1.20 13.11 15.66
N TRP A 34 0.53 13.05 14.50
CA TRP A 34 -0.92 13.15 14.38
C TRP A 34 -1.47 12.11 13.42
N LEU A 35 -2.55 11.43 13.79
CA LEU A 35 -3.38 10.63 12.88
C LEU A 35 -4.66 11.40 12.59
N PHE A 36 -4.92 11.70 11.33
CA PHE A 36 -6.15 12.32 10.86
C PHE A 36 -7.00 11.31 10.09
N GLU A 37 -8.24 11.16 10.52
CA GLU A 37 -9.26 10.35 9.87
C GLU A 37 -10.40 11.28 9.44
N PRO A 38 -10.35 11.81 8.19
CA PRO A 38 -11.32 12.78 7.71
C PRO A 38 -12.73 12.18 7.65
N LYS A 39 -13.73 13.01 7.94
CA LYS A 39 -15.14 12.61 7.81
C LYS A 39 -15.53 12.36 6.35
N ASP A 40 -15.05 13.21 5.45
CA ASP A 40 -15.32 13.19 4.01
C ASP A 40 -14.27 14.05 3.26
N THR A 41 -14.40 14.16 1.94
CA THR A 41 -13.45 14.90 1.08
C THR A 41 -13.31 16.37 1.48
N ASP A 42 -14.41 17.05 1.80
CA ASP A 42 -14.37 18.48 2.14
C ASP A 42 -13.61 18.71 3.45
N ASP A 43 -13.71 17.76 4.39
CA ASP A 43 -12.96 17.78 5.66
C ASP A 43 -11.47 17.63 5.40
N LEU A 44 -11.10 16.73 4.48
CA LEU A 44 -9.72 16.54 4.07
C LEU A 44 -9.14 17.77 3.38
N CYS A 45 -9.85 18.33 2.40
CA CYS A 45 -9.43 19.51 1.67
C CYS A 45 -9.25 20.71 2.60
N ALA A 46 -10.22 20.96 3.49
CA ALA A 46 -10.14 22.06 4.44
C ALA A 46 -8.96 21.90 5.40
N PHE A 47 -8.79 20.70 5.97
CA PHE A 47 -7.67 20.42 6.86
C PHE A 47 -6.31 20.62 6.18
N LEU A 48 -6.11 20.12 4.96
CA LEU A 48 -4.83 20.24 4.26
C LEU A 48 -4.52 21.66 3.80
N ARG A 49 -5.55 22.43 3.41
CA ARG A 49 -5.41 23.84 3.04
C ARG A 49 -4.96 24.69 4.23
N ASP A 50 -5.54 24.43 5.40
CA ASP A 50 -5.28 25.24 6.60
C ASP A 50 -4.00 24.78 7.32
N LEU A 51 -3.55 23.54 7.09
CA LEU A 51 -2.31 22.98 7.65
C LEU A 51 -1.06 23.63 7.05
N ASP A 52 -0.23 24.22 7.93
CA ASP A 52 1.08 24.80 7.60
C ASP A 52 1.83 23.93 6.57
N PRO A 53 2.12 24.45 5.36
CA PRO A 53 2.76 23.70 4.28
C PRO A 53 4.05 22.97 4.67
N ALA A 54 4.77 23.44 5.70
CA ALA A 54 6.00 22.80 6.18
C ALA A 54 5.75 21.50 6.96
N VAL A 55 4.51 21.25 7.41
CA VAL A 55 4.15 20.00 8.10
C VAL A 55 4.03 18.87 7.07
N PRO A 56 4.83 17.79 7.18
CA PRO A 56 4.76 16.67 6.25
C PRO A 56 3.46 15.89 6.43
N VAL A 57 2.94 15.37 5.32
CA VAL A 57 1.70 14.60 5.26
C VAL A 57 1.97 13.26 4.57
N MET A 58 1.48 12.17 5.17
CA MET A 58 1.58 10.83 4.60
C MET A 58 0.21 10.14 4.61
N ALA A 59 -0.24 9.65 3.46
CA ALA A 59 -1.42 8.79 3.41
C ALA A 59 -1.10 7.38 3.93
N LEU A 60 -1.99 6.81 4.74
CA LEU A 60 -1.93 5.44 5.23
C LEU A 60 -3.18 4.68 4.79
N GLY A 61 -2.99 3.69 3.91
CA GLY A 61 -4.00 2.69 3.57
C GLY A 61 -4.06 1.59 4.64
N LEU A 62 -3.93 0.33 4.23
CA LEU A 62 -3.84 -0.81 5.16
C LEU A 62 -2.41 -1.04 5.71
N GLY A 63 -1.40 -0.29 5.25
CA GLY A 63 -0.02 -0.47 5.69
C GLY A 63 0.60 -1.81 5.30
N SER A 64 0.17 -2.39 4.17
CA SER A 64 0.68 -3.65 3.62
C SER A 64 2.04 -3.52 2.94
N ASN A 65 2.44 -2.30 2.55
CA ASN A 65 3.73 -2.02 1.91
C ASN A 65 4.59 -1.03 2.71
N LEU A 66 4.45 -0.99 4.03
CA LEU A 66 5.16 -0.05 4.90
C LEU A 66 5.90 -0.78 6.03
N ILE A 67 7.14 -0.36 6.29
CA ILE A 67 7.81 -0.46 7.58
C ILE A 67 7.78 0.94 8.20
N VAL A 68 7.00 1.09 9.27
CA VAL A 68 6.98 2.32 10.08
C VAL A 68 8.10 2.19 11.10
N ARG A 69 9.08 3.08 11.09
CA ARG A 69 10.20 3.03 12.03
C ARG A 69 9.78 3.32 13.46
N ASP A 70 10.59 2.84 14.41
CA ASP A 70 10.24 2.83 15.83
C ASP A 70 10.19 4.25 16.43
N GLY A 71 10.95 5.20 15.90
CA GLY A 71 10.87 6.63 16.23
C GLY A 71 9.60 7.35 15.75
N GLY A 72 8.73 6.68 14.99
CA GLY A 72 7.43 7.20 14.58
C GLY A 72 7.47 8.14 13.37
N VAL A 73 6.30 8.65 12.98
CA VAL A 73 6.11 9.47 11.77
C VAL A 73 5.82 10.92 12.16
N PRO A 74 6.65 11.89 11.76
CA PRO A 74 6.40 13.31 12.03
C PRO A 74 5.25 13.85 11.17
N GLY A 75 4.66 14.96 11.60
CA GLY A 75 3.57 15.63 10.89
C GLY A 75 2.24 14.90 11.01
N VAL A 76 1.54 14.73 9.89
CA VAL A 76 0.19 14.16 9.87
C VAL A 76 0.14 12.90 9.00
N VAL A 77 -0.29 11.81 9.58
CA VAL A 77 -0.69 10.60 8.86
C VAL A 77 -2.19 10.66 8.60
N VAL A 78 -2.60 10.59 7.34
CA VAL A 78 -4.02 10.61 6.96
C VAL A 78 -4.49 9.20 6.62
N ARG A 79 -5.58 8.76 7.24
CA ARG A 79 -6.19 7.45 6.97
C ARG A 79 -7.62 7.62 6.51
N LEU A 80 -7.89 7.18 5.28
CA LEU A 80 -9.22 7.26 4.69
C LEU A 80 -10.16 6.20 5.29
N GLY A 81 -11.23 6.66 5.94
CA GLY A 81 -12.22 5.80 6.60
C GLY A 81 -13.29 5.25 5.65
N LYS A 82 -14.36 4.68 6.23
CA LYS A 82 -15.47 4.05 5.50
C LYS A 82 -16.15 4.97 4.48
N ALA A 83 -16.16 6.29 4.72
CA ALA A 83 -16.71 7.27 3.79
C ALA A 83 -16.05 7.23 2.40
N PHE A 84 -14.78 6.81 2.35
CA PHE A 84 -13.97 6.70 1.14
C PHE A 84 -13.87 5.26 0.62
N ALA A 85 -14.69 4.32 1.12
CA ALA A 85 -14.60 2.91 0.76
C ALA A 85 -15.76 2.42 -0.14
N LYS A 86 -16.52 3.34 -0.73
CA LYS A 86 -17.62 3.00 -1.63
C LYS A 86 -17.07 2.57 -2.99
N VAL A 87 -17.76 1.61 -3.61
CA VAL A 87 -17.54 1.19 -4.99
C VAL A 87 -18.90 1.20 -5.68
N ALA A 88 -18.99 1.88 -6.82
CA ALA A 88 -20.23 2.01 -7.58
C ALA A 88 -19.96 1.85 -9.07
N ARG A 89 -20.89 1.24 -9.79
CA ARG A 89 -20.85 1.18 -11.24
C ARG A 89 -21.27 2.52 -11.82
N VAL A 90 -20.49 3.07 -12.75
CA VAL A 90 -20.81 4.34 -13.42
C VAL A 90 -21.37 4.14 -14.84
N ASP A 91 -20.95 3.07 -15.52
CA ASP A 91 -21.45 2.69 -16.84
C ASP A 91 -21.36 1.17 -17.05
N ALA A 92 -21.48 0.70 -18.29
CA ALA A 92 -21.46 -0.73 -18.61
C ALA A 92 -20.24 -1.49 -18.04
N VAL A 93 -19.05 -0.88 -18.00
CA VAL A 93 -17.77 -1.55 -17.70
C VAL A 93 -16.85 -0.77 -16.78
N THR A 94 -17.30 0.37 -16.27
CA THR A 94 -16.49 1.26 -15.42
C THR A 94 -17.05 1.31 -14.01
N LEU A 95 -16.14 1.25 -13.03
CA LEU A 95 -16.41 1.43 -11.61
C LEU A 95 -15.76 2.72 -11.10
N ASP A 96 -16.49 3.48 -10.28
CA ASP A 96 -15.96 4.51 -9.40
C ASP A 96 -15.64 3.87 -8.05
N CYS A 97 -14.39 3.97 -7.61
CA CYS A 97 -13.86 3.29 -6.44
C CYS A 97 -13.19 4.28 -5.50
N GLY A 98 -13.73 4.46 -4.30
CA GLY A 98 -13.13 5.33 -3.30
C GLY A 98 -11.74 4.84 -2.86
N GLY A 99 -10.85 5.77 -2.50
CA GLY A 99 -9.45 5.52 -2.18
C GLY A 99 -9.22 4.63 -0.95
N GLY A 100 -10.23 4.50 -0.09
CA GLY A 100 -10.26 3.58 1.05
C GLY A 100 -10.83 2.18 0.73
N ALA A 101 -11.35 1.94 -0.48
CA ALA A 101 -11.91 0.65 -0.87
C ALA A 101 -10.82 -0.42 -0.97
N SER A 102 -11.12 -1.65 -0.55
CA SER A 102 -10.20 -2.78 -0.68
C SER A 102 -10.26 -3.38 -2.09
N GLY A 103 -9.17 -4.00 -2.53
CA GLY A 103 -9.14 -4.71 -3.82
C GLY A 103 -10.15 -5.86 -3.90
N ILE A 104 -10.46 -6.48 -2.76
CA ILE A 104 -11.52 -7.50 -2.66
C ILE A 104 -12.87 -6.90 -3.02
N LEU A 105 -13.24 -5.75 -2.44
CA LEU A 105 -14.50 -5.09 -2.69
C LEU A 105 -14.64 -4.70 -4.17
N VAL A 106 -13.59 -4.07 -4.73
CA VAL A 106 -13.56 -3.69 -6.15
C VAL A 106 -13.76 -4.92 -7.05
N SER A 107 -13.01 -5.99 -6.81
CA SER A 107 -13.10 -7.21 -7.64
C SER A 107 -14.47 -7.89 -7.53
N SER A 108 -15.04 -7.97 -6.33
CA SER A 108 -16.38 -8.57 -6.15
C SER A 108 -17.48 -7.74 -6.80
N THR A 109 -17.41 -6.40 -6.70
CA THR A 109 -18.39 -5.53 -7.37
C THR A 109 -18.26 -5.60 -8.88
N ALA A 110 -17.03 -5.71 -9.40
CA ALA A 110 -16.79 -5.92 -10.82
C ALA A 110 -17.41 -7.23 -11.33
N ARG A 111 -17.16 -8.34 -10.61
CA ARG A 111 -17.76 -9.66 -10.89
C ARG A 111 -19.28 -9.59 -10.93
N ASP A 112 -19.91 -9.02 -9.90
CA ASP A 112 -21.38 -8.95 -9.79
C ASP A 112 -22.00 -8.10 -10.91
N ALA A 113 -21.23 -7.15 -11.46
CA ALA A 113 -21.62 -6.32 -12.58
C ALA A 113 -21.25 -6.89 -13.96
N GLY A 114 -20.60 -8.06 -14.04
CA GLY A 114 -20.12 -8.64 -15.30
C GLY A 114 -18.96 -7.85 -15.93
N ILE A 115 -18.07 -7.31 -15.10
CA ILE A 115 -16.91 -6.50 -15.49
C ILE A 115 -15.64 -7.29 -15.21
N ALA A 116 -15.05 -7.86 -16.26
CA ALA A 116 -13.78 -8.59 -16.20
C ALA A 116 -12.58 -7.63 -16.28
N GLY A 117 -11.40 -8.13 -15.88
CA GLY A 117 -10.12 -7.40 -15.90
C GLY A 117 -9.72 -6.75 -14.57
N LEU A 118 -10.58 -6.81 -13.55
CA LEU A 118 -10.31 -6.25 -12.21
C LEU A 118 -10.01 -7.33 -11.16
N GLU A 119 -9.98 -8.61 -11.54
CA GLU A 119 -9.84 -9.77 -10.65
C GLU A 119 -8.54 -9.75 -9.85
N PHE A 120 -7.46 -9.26 -10.46
CA PHE A 120 -6.13 -9.22 -9.86
C PHE A 120 -6.07 -8.36 -8.60
N LEU A 121 -6.90 -7.32 -8.49
CA LEU A 121 -6.94 -6.41 -7.34
C LEU A 121 -7.28 -7.15 -6.04
N ARG A 122 -8.07 -8.22 -6.09
CA ARG A 122 -8.40 -9.08 -4.94
C ARG A 122 -7.14 -9.60 -4.24
N SER A 123 -6.10 -9.87 -5.01
CA SER A 123 -4.87 -10.48 -4.52
C SER A 123 -3.89 -9.48 -3.92
N ILE A 124 -4.05 -8.20 -4.23
CA ILE A 124 -3.17 -7.13 -3.76
C ILE A 124 -3.71 -6.62 -2.44
N PRO A 125 -2.99 -6.79 -1.33
CA PRO A 125 -3.45 -6.24 -0.07
C PRO A 125 -3.20 -4.74 0.00
N GLY A 126 -4.21 -3.99 0.40
CA GLY A 126 -4.17 -2.54 0.45
C GLY A 126 -5.53 -1.93 0.15
N THR A 127 -5.51 -0.64 -0.17
CA THR A 127 -6.68 0.10 -0.64
C THR A 127 -6.41 0.68 -2.02
N VAL A 128 -7.46 1.08 -2.72
CA VAL A 128 -7.40 1.76 -4.03
C VAL A 128 -6.38 2.89 -4.04
N GLY A 129 -6.37 3.76 -3.03
CA GLY A 129 -5.40 4.86 -2.99
C GLY A 129 -3.95 4.39 -2.91
N GLY A 130 -3.68 3.29 -2.20
CA GLY A 130 -2.37 2.64 -2.18
C GLY A 130 -2.01 1.98 -3.52
N PHE A 131 -2.99 1.34 -4.17
CA PHE A 131 -2.79 0.73 -5.50
C PHE A 131 -2.45 1.79 -6.54
N CYS A 132 -3.17 2.91 -6.54
CA CYS A 132 -2.88 4.05 -7.41
C CYS A 132 -1.51 4.66 -7.11
N ARG A 133 -1.12 4.85 -5.84
CA ARG A 133 0.22 5.37 -5.51
C ARG A 133 1.35 4.48 -6.01
N MET A 134 1.17 3.17 -5.92
CA MET A 134 2.23 2.19 -6.16
C MET A 134 2.17 1.54 -7.54
N ASN A 135 1.28 1.93 -8.45
CA ASN A 135 0.97 1.12 -9.65
C ASN A 135 0.82 -0.37 -9.27
N GLY A 136 -0.08 -0.64 -8.31
CA GLY A 136 -0.25 -1.98 -7.74
C GLY A 136 -0.51 -3.00 -8.83
N GLY A 137 0.19 -4.12 -8.81
CA GLY A 137 0.05 -5.15 -9.84
C GLY A 137 0.31 -6.55 -9.33
N ALA A 138 -0.36 -7.51 -9.94
CA ALA A 138 -0.23 -8.94 -9.68
C ALA A 138 -0.77 -9.73 -10.87
N TYR A 139 -0.27 -10.96 -11.06
CA TYR A 139 -0.79 -11.90 -12.07
C TYR A 139 -0.84 -11.36 -13.51
N GLY A 140 0.13 -10.52 -13.88
CA GLY A 140 0.26 -9.99 -15.24
C GLY A 140 -0.55 -8.74 -15.53
N SER A 141 -1.16 -8.13 -14.52
CA SER A 141 -1.89 -6.86 -14.64
C SER A 141 -1.47 -5.87 -13.56
N GLU A 142 -1.52 -4.58 -13.92
CA GLU A 142 -1.23 -3.45 -13.05
C GLU A 142 -2.37 -2.43 -13.09
N VAL A 143 -2.43 -1.54 -12.10
CA VAL A 143 -3.41 -0.45 -12.03
C VAL A 143 -3.45 0.37 -13.32
N LYS A 144 -2.30 0.69 -13.91
CA LYS A 144 -2.23 1.48 -15.16
C LYS A 144 -2.99 0.83 -16.33
N ASP A 145 -3.18 -0.49 -16.32
CA ASP A 145 -3.81 -1.22 -17.42
C ASP A 145 -5.34 -1.06 -17.42
N VAL A 146 -5.92 -0.68 -16.27
CA VAL A 146 -7.37 -0.62 -16.05
C VAL A 146 -7.86 0.73 -15.55
N MET A 147 -6.96 1.61 -15.08
CA MET A 147 -7.35 2.91 -14.56
C MET A 147 -7.56 3.93 -15.68
N VAL A 148 -8.66 4.67 -15.58
CA VAL A 148 -8.94 5.82 -16.44
C VAL A 148 -8.29 7.07 -15.85
N ASP A 149 -8.55 7.33 -14.57
CA ASP A 149 -8.06 8.49 -13.82
C ASP A 149 -8.25 8.28 -12.31
N CYS A 150 -7.66 9.17 -11.51
CA CYS A 150 -7.86 9.21 -10.06
C CYS A 150 -8.14 10.62 -9.52
N ASP A 151 -8.98 10.67 -8.49
CA ASP A 151 -9.26 11.87 -7.72
C ASP A 151 -8.25 11.98 -6.58
N VAL A 152 -7.60 13.14 -6.50
CA VAL A 152 -6.49 13.39 -5.58
C VAL A 152 -6.75 14.70 -4.83
N VAL A 153 -6.48 14.70 -3.53
CA VAL A 153 -6.32 15.94 -2.76
C VAL A 153 -4.82 16.20 -2.61
N LEU A 154 -4.37 17.33 -3.15
CA LEU A 154 -2.98 17.78 -3.08
C LEU A 154 -2.64 18.29 -1.69
N ARG A 155 -1.36 18.48 -1.41
CA ARG A 155 -0.89 19.03 -0.12
C ARG A 155 -1.48 20.41 0.18
N SER A 156 -1.83 21.18 -0.85
CA SER A 156 -2.50 22.48 -0.74
C SER A 156 -3.97 22.39 -0.32
N GLY A 157 -4.55 21.20 -0.25
CA GLY A 157 -5.99 20.99 -0.07
C GLY A 157 -6.80 21.12 -1.37
N GLU A 158 -6.15 21.40 -2.50
CA GLU A 158 -6.80 21.41 -3.82
C GLU A 158 -7.19 19.99 -4.25
N ARG A 159 -8.41 19.85 -4.78
CA ARG A 159 -8.87 18.61 -5.42
C ARG A 159 -8.58 18.66 -6.91
N VAL A 160 -7.88 17.66 -7.41
CA VAL A 160 -7.60 17.48 -8.84
C VAL A 160 -8.01 16.08 -9.27
N THR A 161 -8.38 15.93 -10.53
CA THR A 161 -8.57 14.62 -11.18
C THR A 161 -7.44 14.44 -12.18
N LEU A 162 -6.63 13.40 -12.01
CA LEU A 162 -5.47 13.13 -12.85
C LEU A 162 -5.75 11.93 -13.76
N PRO A 163 -5.70 12.09 -15.09
CA PRO A 163 -5.79 10.95 -16.00
C PRO A 163 -4.59 10.02 -15.82
N VAL A 164 -4.75 8.74 -16.15
CA VAL A 164 -3.68 7.73 -16.02
C VAL A 164 -2.38 8.13 -16.73
N ALA A 165 -2.50 8.87 -17.84
CA ALA A 165 -1.37 9.39 -18.62
C ALA A 165 -0.50 10.38 -17.84
N ASP A 166 -1.06 11.08 -16.85
CA ASP A 166 -0.37 12.12 -16.09
C ASP A 166 0.29 11.59 -14.80
N LEU A 167 0.19 10.27 -14.55
CA LEU A 167 0.71 9.65 -13.33
C LEU A 167 2.11 9.06 -13.48
N GLY A 168 2.70 9.11 -14.68
CA GLY A 168 4.09 8.70 -14.93
C GLY A 168 4.40 7.26 -14.49
N TYR A 169 3.46 6.34 -14.66
CA TYR A 169 3.57 5.00 -14.08
C TYR A 169 4.77 4.20 -14.63
N THR A 170 5.57 3.69 -13.70
CA THR A 170 6.60 2.67 -13.96
C THR A 170 6.43 1.50 -12.98
N TYR A 171 7.33 0.52 -13.00
CA TYR A 171 7.23 -0.65 -12.13
C TYR A 171 7.27 -0.22 -10.65
N ARG A 172 6.13 -0.41 -9.97
CA ARG A 172 5.89 -0.08 -8.57
C ARG A 172 6.08 1.41 -8.21
N HIS A 173 5.82 2.31 -9.15
CA HIS A 173 6.06 3.75 -8.95
C HIS A 173 5.09 4.62 -9.76
N SER A 174 4.76 5.79 -9.20
CA SER A 174 4.02 6.88 -9.85
C SER A 174 4.66 8.23 -9.51
N GLU A 175 4.39 9.23 -10.33
CA GLU A 175 4.84 10.62 -10.15
C GLU A 175 3.87 11.45 -9.30
N LEU A 176 2.97 10.81 -8.55
CA LEU A 176 2.06 11.51 -7.64
C LEU A 176 2.85 12.40 -6.66
N PRO A 177 2.51 13.70 -6.53
CA PRO A 177 3.25 14.62 -5.67
C PRO A 177 3.37 14.12 -4.23
N GLU A 178 4.42 14.53 -3.54
CA GLU A 178 4.56 14.27 -2.10
C GLU A 178 3.39 14.89 -1.32
N GLY A 179 2.88 14.19 -0.31
CA GLY A 179 1.72 14.63 0.46
C GLY A 179 0.37 14.54 -0.26
N ALA A 180 0.33 14.16 -1.54
CA ALA A 180 -0.91 13.94 -2.28
C ALA A 180 -1.64 12.68 -1.82
N ILE A 181 -2.96 12.76 -1.72
CA ILE A 181 -3.83 11.69 -1.21
C ILE A 181 -4.85 11.31 -2.26
N VAL A 182 -4.78 10.08 -2.76
CA VAL A 182 -5.77 9.53 -3.69
C VAL A 182 -7.04 9.20 -2.90
N ILE A 183 -8.13 9.92 -3.20
CA ILE A 183 -9.44 9.78 -2.54
C ILE A 183 -10.43 8.95 -3.35
N GLY A 184 -10.14 8.69 -4.63
CA GLY A 184 -10.95 7.85 -5.52
C GLY A 184 -10.23 7.53 -6.83
N ALA A 185 -10.69 6.52 -7.54
CA ALA A 185 -10.20 6.16 -8.87
C ALA A 185 -11.29 5.52 -9.71
N ARG A 186 -11.25 5.78 -11.02
CA ARG A 186 -12.12 5.13 -12.00
C ARG A 186 -11.38 3.99 -12.67
N PHE A 187 -11.88 2.77 -12.51
CA PHE A 187 -11.36 1.58 -13.18
C PHE A 187 -12.31 1.11 -14.26
N ARG A 188 -11.80 0.88 -15.46
CA ARG A 188 -12.54 0.35 -16.61
C ARG A 188 -12.04 -1.05 -16.93
N GLY A 189 -12.94 -2.01 -16.83
CA GLY A 189 -12.71 -3.38 -17.28
C GLY A 189 -13.28 -3.61 -18.67
N ARG A 190 -13.74 -4.83 -18.91
CA ARG A 190 -14.41 -5.27 -20.14
C ARG A 190 -15.65 -6.09 -19.81
N PRO A 191 -16.63 -6.22 -20.71
CA PRO A 191 -17.76 -7.10 -20.49
C PRO A 191 -17.26 -8.54 -20.27
N GLY A 192 -17.83 -9.24 -19.30
CA GLY A 192 -17.45 -10.60 -18.96
C GLY A 192 -18.57 -11.36 -18.27
N ASP A 193 -18.50 -12.69 -18.33
CA ASP A 193 -19.40 -13.57 -17.62
C ASP A 193 -19.02 -13.62 -16.11
N PRO A 194 -19.94 -13.29 -15.19
CA PRO A 194 -19.68 -13.35 -13.74
C PRO A 194 -19.12 -14.70 -13.26
N ALA A 195 -19.52 -15.83 -13.86
CA ALA A 195 -19.01 -17.14 -13.47
C ALA A 195 -17.54 -17.34 -13.87
N ALA A 196 -17.16 -16.91 -15.09
CA ALA A 196 -15.77 -16.91 -15.53
C ALA A 196 -14.89 -15.96 -14.68
N ILE A 197 -15.39 -14.78 -14.33
CA ILE A 197 -14.70 -13.81 -13.46
C ILE A 197 -14.48 -14.42 -12.07
N GLN A 198 -15.49 -15.09 -11.51
CA GLN A 198 -15.38 -15.80 -10.23
C GLN A 198 -14.31 -16.89 -10.27
N ALA A 199 -14.30 -17.71 -11.33
CA ALA A 199 -13.30 -18.77 -11.49
C ALA A 199 -11.87 -18.21 -11.52
N GLU A 200 -11.66 -17.07 -12.18
CA GLU A 200 -10.35 -16.41 -12.22
C GLU A 200 -9.96 -15.84 -10.84
N MET A 201 -10.90 -15.22 -10.12
CA MET A 201 -10.68 -14.76 -8.75
C MET A 201 -10.28 -15.91 -7.80
N ASP A 202 -10.88 -17.09 -7.97
CA ASP A 202 -10.57 -18.28 -7.17
C ASP A 202 -9.19 -18.84 -7.53
N ARG A 203 -8.86 -18.93 -8.82
CA ARG A 203 -7.53 -19.32 -9.30
C ARG A 203 -6.44 -18.42 -8.73
N ILE A 204 -6.63 -17.11 -8.79
CA ILE A 204 -5.73 -16.10 -8.22
C ILE A 204 -5.56 -16.29 -6.71
N SER A 205 -6.66 -16.55 -6.00
CA SER A 205 -6.65 -16.73 -4.55
C SER A 205 -5.89 -17.99 -4.14
N ALA A 206 -6.13 -19.12 -4.83
CA ALA A 206 -5.44 -20.38 -4.63
C ALA A 206 -3.93 -20.25 -4.94
N ALA A 207 -3.57 -19.61 -6.05
CA ALA A 207 -2.17 -19.36 -6.41
C ALA A 207 -1.45 -18.51 -5.34
N ARG A 208 -2.11 -17.50 -4.80
CA ARG A 208 -1.56 -16.67 -3.73
C ARG A 208 -1.38 -17.46 -2.44
N GLU A 209 -2.39 -18.23 -2.04
CA GLU A 209 -2.34 -19.07 -0.84
C GLU A 209 -1.27 -20.15 -0.96
N ALA A 210 -1.04 -20.73 -2.13
CA ALA A 210 0.03 -21.70 -2.34
C ALA A 210 1.42 -21.06 -2.21
N SER A 211 1.61 -19.84 -2.71
CA SER A 211 2.94 -19.22 -2.86
C SER A 211 3.36 -18.29 -1.73
N GLN A 212 2.44 -17.70 -0.94
CA GLN A 212 2.76 -16.62 0.00
C GLN A 212 2.46 -16.97 1.47
N PRO A 213 3.19 -16.37 2.44
CA PRO A 213 2.92 -16.52 3.87
C PRO A 213 1.71 -15.70 4.32
N LEU A 214 0.51 -16.19 3.97
CA LEU A 214 -0.74 -15.57 4.40
C LEU A 214 -0.95 -15.73 5.90
N ARG A 215 -1.71 -14.81 6.51
CA ARG A 215 -2.05 -14.80 7.95
C ARG A 215 -0.84 -14.61 8.88
N SER A 216 0.31 -14.21 8.35
CA SER A 216 1.49 -13.77 9.10
C SER A 216 1.55 -12.24 9.22
N LYS A 217 2.27 -11.71 10.21
CA LYS A 217 2.57 -10.28 10.33
C LYS A 217 3.69 -9.92 9.34
N THR A 218 3.33 -9.66 8.09
CA THR A 218 4.28 -9.46 6.98
C THR A 218 3.79 -8.36 6.05
N GLY A 219 4.70 -7.69 5.34
CA GLY A 219 4.35 -6.79 4.26
C GLY A 219 4.09 -7.52 2.94
N GLY A 220 4.17 -6.78 1.84
CA GLY A 220 4.30 -7.32 0.49
C GLY A 220 5.68 -7.95 0.25
N SER A 221 6.02 -8.16 -1.02
CA SER A 221 7.39 -8.52 -1.38
C SER A 221 8.38 -7.47 -0.88
N THR A 222 9.42 -7.90 -0.18
CA THR A 222 10.39 -7.03 0.48
C THR A 222 11.23 -6.25 -0.53
N PHE A 223 11.69 -6.95 -1.58
CA PHE A 223 12.56 -6.40 -2.61
C PHE A 223 11.91 -6.47 -3.99
N LYS A 224 12.25 -5.51 -4.84
CA LYS A 224 11.92 -5.52 -6.27
C LYS A 224 12.64 -6.69 -6.94
N ASN A 225 12.03 -7.25 -7.99
CA ASN A 225 12.74 -8.18 -8.84
C ASN A 225 13.81 -7.43 -9.66
N PRO A 226 15.08 -7.85 -9.60
CA PRO A 226 16.13 -7.31 -10.47
C PRO A 226 15.93 -7.79 -11.91
N ASP A 227 16.54 -7.10 -12.88
CA ASP A 227 16.40 -7.44 -14.29
C ASP A 227 16.86 -8.88 -14.56
N GLY A 228 16.00 -9.65 -15.22
CA GLY A 228 16.28 -11.05 -15.59
C GLY A 228 16.28 -12.06 -14.43
N ALA A 229 15.97 -11.66 -13.19
CA ALA A 229 15.97 -12.57 -12.04
C ALA A 229 14.82 -12.28 -11.07
N LYS A 230 14.48 -13.28 -10.25
CA LYS A 230 13.49 -13.11 -9.18
C LYS A 230 14.21 -12.91 -7.86
N ALA A 231 13.81 -11.90 -7.10
CA ALA A 231 14.44 -11.59 -5.82
C ALA A 231 14.40 -12.80 -4.87
N TRP A 232 13.28 -13.53 -4.81
CA TRP A 232 13.16 -14.69 -3.92
C TRP A 232 14.17 -15.80 -4.25
N GLU A 233 14.46 -16.07 -5.52
CA GLU A 233 15.43 -17.10 -5.94
C GLU A 233 16.86 -16.70 -5.54
N LEU A 234 17.17 -15.41 -5.59
CA LEU A 234 18.46 -14.88 -5.13
C LEU A 234 18.58 -14.98 -3.61
N VAL A 235 17.54 -14.55 -2.88
CA VAL A 235 17.52 -14.62 -1.41
C VAL A 235 17.60 -16.06 -0.92
N ASP A 236 16.92 -17.00 -1.59
CA ASP A 236 16.94 -18.41 -1.21
C ASP A 236 18.31 -19.05 -1.46
N ARG A 237 18.90 -18.80 -2.64
CA ARG A 237 20.27 -19.25 -2.95
C ARG A 237 21.28 -18.71 -1.94
N ALA A 238 21.09 -17.50 -1.46
CA ALA A 238 21.96 -16.86 -0.46
C ALA A 238 21.85 -17.48 0.95
N GLY A 239 21.06 -18.55 1.10
CA GLY A 239 20.89 -19.26 2.36
C GLY A 239 20.12 -18.43 3.38
N CYS A 240 19.26 -17.52 2.93
CA CYS A 240 18.51 -16.64 3.83
C CYS A 240 17.16 -17.21 4.26
N ARG A 241 16.69 -18.34 3.71
CA ARG A 241 15.42 -18.94 4.15
C ARG A 241 15.48 -19.27 5.64
N GLY A 242 14.46 -18.83 6.39
CA GLY A 242 14.41 -19.01 7.84
C GLY A 242 15.35 -18.12 8.65
N LEU A 243 16.20 -17.31 8.00
CA LEU A 243 17.16 -16.42 8.67
C LEU A 243 16.45 -15.46 9.61
N THR A 244 17.00 -15.28 10.81
CA THR A 244 16.45 -14.42 11.85
C THR A 244 17.41 -13.30 12.24
N VAL A 245 16.84 -12.15 12.59
CA VAL A 245 17.50 -11.04 13.28
C VAL A 245 16.48 -10.48 14.27
N GLY A 246 16.81 -10.48 15.56
CA GLY A 246 15.86 -10.08 16.61
C GLY A 246 14.55 -10.87 16.51
N GLY A 247 13.40 -10.18 16.51
CA GLY A 247 12.08 -10.79 16.31
C GLY A 247 11.67 -11.00 14.84
N ALA A 248 12.51 -10.60 13.87
CA ALA A 248 12.19 -10.73 12.45
C ALA A 248 12.74 -12.04 11.85
N GLN A 249 12.03 -12.58 10.86
CA GLN A 249 12.42 -13.81 10.15
C GLN A 249 12.15 -13.72 8.65
N VAL A 250 13.04 -14.25 7.81
CA VAL A 250 12.78 -14.49 6.38
C VAL A 250 11.84 -15.67 6.26
N SER A 251 10.71 -15.51 5.58
CA SER A 251 9.70 -16.55 5.45
C SER A 251 10.26 -17.87 4.93
N GLU A 252 9.94 -18.95 5.63
CA GLU A 252 10.20 -20.33 5.20
C GLU A 252 9.44 -20.71 3.93
N LYS A 253 8.35 -20.01 3.63
CA LYS A 253 7.51 -20.30 2.47
C LYS A 253 7.99 -19.55 1.23
N HIS A 254 8.23 -18.24 1.36
CA HIS A 254 8.65 -17.40 0.25
C HIS A 254 9.67 -16.36 0.72
N THR A 255 10.93 -16.57 0.34
CA THR A 255 12.10 -15.84 0.87
C THR A 255 12.13 -14.34 0.57
N ASN A 256 11.31 -13.83 -0.37
CA ASN A 256 11.12 -12.39 -0.56
C ASN A 256 10.07 -11.77 0.39
N PHE A 257 9.70 -12.45 1.49
CA PHE A 257 8.84 -11.90 2.54
C PHE A 257 9.56 -11.95 3.88
N LEU A 258 9.61 -10.82 4.57
CA LEU A 258 10.02 -10.76 5.97
C LEU A 258 8.79 -10.88 6.87
N ILE A 259 8.93 -11.55 8.01
CA ILE A 259 7.87 -11.84 8.96
C ILE A 259 8.26 -11.25 10.31
N ASN A 260 7.34 -10.53 10.93
CA ASN A 260 7.38 -10.28 12.37
C ASN A 260 6.85 -11.52 13.09
N THR A 261 7.71 -12.23 13.83
CA THR A 261 7.36 -13.47 14.54
C THR A 261 6.47 -13.25 15.76
N GLY A 262 6.25 -12.00 16.16
CA GLY A 262 5.45 -11.64 17.32
C GLY A 262 5.95 -10.37 17.99
N THR A 263 7.27 -10.27 18.12
CA THR A 263 7.99 -9.31 18.95
C THR A 263 8.99 -8.44 18.16
N ALA A 264 9.00 -8.53 16.82
CA ALA A 264 9.94 -7.76 16.01
C ALA A 264 9.69 -6.25 16.15
N SER A 265 10.76 -5.51 16.41
CA SER A 265 10.80 -4.07 16.15
C SER A 265 10.91 -3.80 14.65
N SER A 266 10.64 -2.57 14.22
CA SER A 266 10.89 -2.20 12.83
C SER A 266 12.38 -2.15 12.52
N ALA A 267 13.22 -1.82 13.51
CA ALA A 267 14.67 -1.93 13.41
C ALA A 267 15.13 -3.37 13.13
N ASP A 268 14.54 -4.39 13.77
CA ASP A 268 14.84 -5.81 13.49
C ASP A 268 14.51 -6.18 12.05
N ILE A 269 13.36 -5.71 11.55
CA ILE A 269 12.90 -6.00 10.18
C ILE A 269 13.82 -5.34 9.15
N GLU A 270 14.20 -4.07 9.35
CA GLU A 270 15.16 -3.38 8.48
C GLU A 270 16.54 -4.05 8.54
N ALA A 271 17.03 -4.39 9.73
CA ALA A 271 18.32 -5.07 9.91
C ALA A 271 18.36 -6.43 9.21
N LEU A 272 17.29 -7.22 9.32
CA LEU A 272 17.15 -8.48 8.59
C LEU A 272 17.18 -8.26 7.08
N GLY A 273 16.46 -7.25 6.58
CA GLY A 273 16.46 -6.94 5.16
C GLY A 273 17.84 -6.50 4.66
N GLU A 274 18.57 -5.68 5.41
CA GLU A 274 19.93 -5.28 5.04
C GLU A 274 20.91 -6.48 5.08
N GLU A 275 20.77 -7.41 6.03
CA GLU A 275 21.55 -8.65 6.05
C GLU A 275 21.25 -9.54 4.83
N VAL A 276 19.99 -9.64 4.41
CA VAL A 276 19.60 -10.32 3.18
C VAL A 276 20.25 -9.66 1.96
N ARG A 277 20.20 -8.33 1.86
CA ARG A 277 20.84 -7.58 0.76
C ARG A 277 22.35 -7.84 0.71
N ARG A 278 23.03 -7.84 1.86
CA ARG A 278 24.47 -8.13 1.97
C ARG A 278 24.80 -9.52 1.44
N ARG A 279 24.11 -10.57 1.91
CA ARG A 279 24.37 -11.96 1.49
C ARG A 279 24.10 -12.18 0.01
N VAL A 280 23.02 -11.61 -0.53
CA VAL A 280 22.72 -11.72 -1.96
C VAL A 280 23.78 -11.04 -2.81
N LYS A 281 24.26 -9.86 -2.40
CA LYS A 281 25.35 -9.15 -3.07
C LYS A 281 26.65 -9.93 -3.04
N GLU A 282 27.01 -10.52 -1.89
CA GLU A 282 28.21 -11.34 -1.74
C GLU A 282 28.16 -12.61 -2.60
N GLN A 283 27.00 -13.27 -2.67
CA GLN A 283 26.88 -14.53 -3.40
C GLN A 283 26.73 -14.34 -4.92
N SER A 284 25.99 -13.32 -5.35
CA SER A 284 25.55 -13.18 -6.75
C SER A 284 26.04 -11.91 -7.44
N GLY A 285 26.60 -10.96 -6.69
CA GLY A 285 26.92 -9.62 -7.18
C GLY A 285 25.70 -8.70 -7.36
N VAL A 286 24.47 -9.20 -7.22
CA VAL A 286 23.25 -8.43 -7.41
C VAL A 286 22.91 -7.61 -6.16
N GLU A 287 22.65 -6.32 -6.36
CA GLU A 287 22.16 -5.45 -5.29
C GLU A 287 20.63 -5.37 -5.30
N LEU A 288 19.99 -6.02 -4.32
CA LEU A 288 18.54 -5.94 -4.15
C LEU A 288 18.11 -4.53 -3.74
N GLN A 289 17.01 -4.07 -4.30
CA GLN A 289 16.38 -2.79 -3.96
C GLN A 289 15.10 -3.03 -3.16
N TRP A 290 14.90 -2.27 -2.09
CA TRP A 290 13.66 -2.31 -1.30
C TRP A 290 12.44 -1.93 -2.16
N GLU A 291 11.38 -2.73 -2.06
CA GLU A 291 10.05 -2.41 -2.59
C GLU A 291 9.13 -1.87 -1.48
N ILE A 292 9.23 -2.46 -0.28
CA ILE A 292 8.56 -1.97 0.92
C ILE A 292 9.10 -0.58 1.27
N GLN A 293 8.18 0.36 1.51
CA GLN A 293 8.54 1.72 1.89
C GLN A 293 8.90 1.78 3.37
N ARG A 294 10.06 2.38 3.67
CA ARG A 294 10.54 2.58 5.05
C ARG A 294 10.28 4.03 5.43
N VAL A 295 9.41 4.25 6.40
CA VAL A 295 8.87 5.59 6.72
C VAL A 295 9.06 5.93 8.19
N GLY A 296 9.14 7.22 8.49
CA GLY A 296 9.37 7.70 9.85
C GLY A 296 10.85 7.80 10.23
N LYS A 297 11.08 8.10 11.51
CA LYS A 297 12.40 8.32 12.10
C LYS A 297 12.98 7.03 12.67
N PRO A 298 14.28 6.76 12.50
CA PRO A 298 14.96 5.66 13.19
C PRO A 298 14.66 5.62 14.68
#